data_AF-A0A0Q9Q6A6-F1
#
_entry.id   AF-A0A0Q9Q6A6-F1
#
_cell.length_a   1.000
_cell.length_b   1.000
_cell.length_c   1.000
_cell.angle_alpha   90.00
_cell.angle_beta   90.00
_cell.angle_gamma   90.00
#
_symmetry.space_group_name_H-M   'P 1'
#
loop_
_entity.id
_entity.type
_entity.pdbx_description
1 polymer ?
#
loop_
_entity_poly.entity_id
_entity_poly.type
_entity_poly.pdbx_seq_one_letter_code
_entity_poly.pdbx_strand_id
1 'polypeptide(L)'
;MDIVAAVFAAGAALLHVYIWVLESFRWTEPATRKAFGTSESDAETTKPMAYNQGFYNLFLAIITLAGVVAGGTDSTVGATLMLAGTGSMLAAALVLVTHDRSMVRAALTQGTLPALAVLAVLLSR
;
A
#
# COMPACT_ATOMS: atom_id res chain seq x y z
N MET A 1 -13.55 -16.03 7.58
CA MET A 1 -12.38 -15.17 7.32
C MET A 1 -11.13 -15.93 7.70
N ASP A 2 -10.18 -16.04 6.77
CA ASP A 2 -8.86 -16.56 7.11
C ASP A 2 -8.10 -15.49 7.91
N ILE A 3 -7.67 -15.85 9.12
CA ILE A 3 -6.95 -14.96 10.04
C ILE A 3 -5.61 -14.54 9.43
N VAL A 4 -4.93 -15.45 8.72
CA VAL A 4 -3.64 -15.18 8.07
C VAL A 4 -3.83 -14.12 6.99
N ALA A 5 -4.87 -14.25 6.16
CA ALA A 5 -5.21 -13.25 5.16
C ALA A 5 -5.52 -11.89 5.79
N ALA A 6 -6.33 -11.87 6.86
CA ALA A 6 -6.70 -10.64 7.56
C ALA A 6 -5.49 -9.93 8.18
N VAL A 7 -4.55 -10.67 8.78
CA VAL A 7 -3.32 -10.11 9.38
C VAL A 7 -2.44 -9.45 8.31
N PHE A 8 -2.18 -10.13 7.19
CA PHE A 8 -1.38 -9.54 6.12
C PHE A 8 -2.07 -8.35 5.45
N ALA A 9 -3.38 -8.42 5.22
CA ALA A 9 -4.16 -7.32 4.65
C ALA A 9 -4.16 -6.09 5.58
N ALA A 10 -4.37 -6.29 6.88
CA ALA A 10 -4.30 -5.21 7.87
C ALA A 10 -2.88 -4.61 7.93
N GLY A 11 -1.84 -5.44 7.92
CA GLY A 11 -0.45 -4.98 7.87
C GLY A 11 -0.15 -4.15 6.62
N ALA A 12 -0.61 -4.61 5.44
CA ALA A 12 -0.49 -3.86 4.19
C ALA A 12 -1.18 -2.50 4.27
N ALA A 13 -2.41 -2.46 4.79
CA ALA A 13 -3.15 -1.21 4.96
C ALA A 13 -2.43 -0.24 5.91
N LEU A 14 -1.95 -0.71 7.05
CA LEU A 14 -1.22 0.12 8.02
C LEU A 14 0.07 0.69 7.42
N LEU A 15 0.80 -0.10 6.63
CA LEU A 15 1.97 0.39 5.90
C LEU A 15 1.59 1.51 4.91
N HIS A 16 0.47 1.38 4.20
CA HIS A 16 0.03 2.40 3.25
C HIS A 16 -0.53 3.65 3.94
N VAL A 17 -1.11 3.52 5.13
CA VAL A 17 -1.40 4.68 6.00
C VAL A 17 -0.12 5.38 6.41
N TYR A 18 0.94 4.64 6.75
CA TYR A 18 2.25 5.24 7.04
C TYR A 18 2.82 5.98 5.81
N ILE A 19 2.77 5.37 4.63
CA ILE A 19 3.20 5.99 3.37
C ILE A 19 2.39 7.26 3.08
N TRP A 20 1.07 7.23 3.25
CA TRP A 20 0.21 8.41 3.15
C TRP A 20 0.69 9.55 4.06
N VAL A 21 1.03 9.25 5.31
CA VAL A 21 1.54 10.28 6.24
C VAL A 21 2.83 10.91 5.71
N LEU A 22 3.73 10.09 5.17
CA LEU A 22 4.98 10.56 4.58
C LEU A 22 4.73 11.43 3.34
N GLU A 23 3.86 11.00 2.43
CA GLU A 23 3.61 11.66 1.16
C GLU A 23 2.76 12.93 1.29
N SER A 24 1.75 12.94 2.18
CA SER A 24 0.82 14.06 2.31
C SER A 24 1.26 15.11 3.31
N PHE A 25 1.98 14.75 4.38
CA PHE A 25 2.33 15.70 5.45
C PHE A 25 3.83 15.92 5.61
N ARG A 26 4.65 14.90 5.35
CA ARG A 26 6.09 14.92 5.67
C ARG A 26 6.98 14.87 4.44
N TRP A 27 6.46 15.15 3.25
CA TRP A 27 7.15 14.90 1.98
C TRP A 27 8.52 15.59 1.88
N THR A 28 8.62 16.83 2.36
CA THR A 28 9.84 17.65 2.26
C THR A 28 10.81 17.40 3.42
N GLU A 29 10.42 16.63 4.44
CA GLU A 29 11.29 16.34 5.58
C GLU A 29 12.52 15.52 5.16
N PRO A 30 13.71 15.76 5.76
CA PRO A 30 14.95 15.05 5.39
C PRO A 30 14.84 13.52 5.49
N ALA A 31 14.12 13.01 6.49
CA ALA A 31 13.92 11.57 6.68
C ALA A 31 13.07 10.96 5.55
N THR A 32 11.99 11.63 5.16
CA THR A 32 11.12 11.21 4.05
C THR A 32 11.88 11.28 2.73
N ARG A 33 12.56 12.39 2.44
CA ARG A 33 13.41 12.52 1.25
C ARG A 33 14.43 11.39 1.13
N LYS A 34 15.10 11.03 2.23
CA LYS A 34 16.03 9.89 2.27
C LYS A 34 15.34 8.55 1.97
N ALA A 35 14.12 8.35 2.46
CA ALA A 35 13.36 7.12 2.22
C ALA A 35 12.91 7.00 0.76
N PHE A 36 12.51 8.11 0.14
CA PHE A 36 12.01 8.18 -1.25
C PHE A 36 13.10 8.49 -2.29
N GLY A 37 14.33 8.79 -1.86
CA GLY A 37 15.44 9.09 -2.76
C GLY A 37 15.33 10.43 -3.48
N THR A 38 14.60 11.40 -2.92
CA THR A 38 14.36 12.71 -3.55
C THR A 38 15.32 13.78 -3.05
N SER A 39 15.75 14.69 -3.93
CA SER A 39 16.50 15.89 -3.53
C SER A 39 15.58 16.92 -2.88
N GLU A 40 16.15 18.00 -2.32
CA GLU A 40 15.35 19.11 -1.77
C GLU A 40 14.47 19.77 -2.83
N SER A 41 15.08 20.12 -3.97
CA SER A 41 14.39 20.79 -5.08
C SER A 41 13.31 19.91 -5.68
N ASP A 42 13.56 18.61 -5.79
CA ASP A 42 12.57 17.66 -6.31
C ASP A 42 11.39 17.54 -5.35
N ALA A 43 11.65 17.45 -4.04
CA ALA A 43 10.60 17.31 -3.04
C ALA A 43 9.68 18.55 -3.00
N GLU A 44 10.24 19.76 -3.06
CA GLU A 44 9.44 20.99 -3.12
C GLU A 44 8.59 21.05 -4.39
N THR A 45 9.16 20.68 -5.54
CA THR A 45 8.48 20.73 -6.84
C THR A 45 7.39 19.66 -6.97
N THR A 46 7.60 18.48 -6.38
CA THR A 46 6.67 17.34 -6.46
C THR A 46 5.68 17.26 -5.30
N LYS A 47 5.74 18.18 -4.33
CA LYS A 47 4.88 18.18 -3.14
C LYS A 47 3.37 18.05 -3.45
N PRO A 48 2.79 18.76 -4.44
CA PRO A 48 1.38 18.59 -4.76
C PRO A 48 1.05 17.20 -5.34
N MET A 49 1.97 16.63 -6.13
CA MET A 49 1.83 15.28 -6.68
C MET A 49 1.89 14.23 -5.58
N ALA A 50 2.87 14.33 -4.68
CA ALA A 50 3.02 13.45 -3.53
C ALA A 50 1.79 13.51 -2.62
N TYR A 51 1.26 14.72 -2.38
CA TYR A 51 0.04 14.88 -1.59
C TYR A 51 -1.11 14.05 -2.14
N ASN A 52 -1.38 14.14 -3.45
CA ASN A 52 -2.44 13.37 -4.08
C ASN A 52 -2.16 11.85 -4.05
N GLN A 53 -0.90 11.46 -4.27
CA GLN A 53 -0.49 10.05 -4.22
C GLN A 53 -0.71 9.44 -2.83
N GLY A 54 -0.43 10.19 -1.77
CA GLY A 54 -0.72 9.78 -0.41
C GLY A 54 -2.20 9.47 -0.21
N PHE A 55 -3.12 10.27 -0.76
CA PHE A 55 -4.55 10.00 -0.61
C PHE A 55 -5.02 8.79 -1.41
N TYR A 56 -4.42 8.50 -2.58
CA TYR A 56 -4.65 7.21 -3.25
C TYR A 56 -4.23 6.03 -2.35
N ASN A 57 -3.05 6.11 -1.73
CA ASN A 57 -2.57 5.10 -0.78
C ASN A 57 -3.52 4.94 0.43
N LEU A 58 -4.03 6.05 0.96
CA LEU A 58 -5.02 6.03 2.04
C LEU A 58 -6.32 5.33 1.62
N PHE A 59 -6.85 5.63 0.44
CA PHE A 59 -8.11 5.03 -0.01
C PHE A 59 -7.96 3.52 -0.26
N LEU A 60 -6.82 3.07 -0.78
CA LEU A 60 -6.51 1.64 -0.88
C LEU A 60 -6.44 0.97 0.50
N ALA A 61 -5.84 1.64 1.49
CA ALA A 61 -5.81 1.16 2.86
C ALA A 61 -7.22 1.06 3.48
N ILE A 62 -8.08 2.06 3.26
CA ILE A 62 -9.48 2.06 3.73
C ILE A 62 -10.27 0.90 3.12
N ILE A 63 -10.18 0.69 1.80
CA ILE A 63 -10.84 -0.43 1.11
C ILE A 63 -10.37 -1.76 1.70
N THR A 64 -9.06 -1.90 1.94
CA THR A 64 -8.47 -3.11 2.52
C THR A 64 -8.99 -3.37 3.93
N LEU A 65 -8.99 -2.36 4.80
CA LEU A 65 -9.50 -2.47 6.18
C LEU A 65 -11.01 -2.75 6.21
N ALA A 66 -11.78 -2.14 5.32
CA ALA A 66 -13.19 -2.45 5.15
C ALA A 66 -13.40 -3.93 4.80
N GLY A 67 -12.53 -4.51 3.96
CA GLY A 67 -12.53 -5.94 3.66
C GLY A 67 -12.19 -6.82 4.87
N VAL A 68 -11.22 -6.41 5.69
CA VAL A 68 -10.89 -7.13 6.94
C VAL A 68 -12.10 -7.14 7.89
N VAL A 69 -12.76 -6.01 8.08
CA VAL A 69 -13.95 -5.92 8.94
C VAL A 69 -15.12 -6.73 8.37
N ALA A 70 -15.41 -6.57 7.07
CA ALA A 70 -16.51 -7.26 6.40
C ALA A 70 -16.29 -8.78 6.37
N GLY A 71 -15.04 -9.27 6.34
CA GLY A 71 -14.74 -10.70 6.38
C GLY A 71 -15.26 -11.40 7.63
N GLY A 72 -15.44 -10.67 8.74
CA GLY A 72 -16.03 -11.19 9.96
C GLY A 72 -17.52 -11.51 9.86
N THR A 73 -18.24 -10.92 8.89
CA THR A 73 -19.69 -11.11 8.68
C THR A 73 -20.00 -11.81 7.37
N ASP A 74 -19.33 -11.43 6.29
CA ASP A 74 -19.45 -12.01 4.96
C ASP A 74 -18.07 -12.27 4.35
N SER A 75 -17.69 -13.54 4.26
CA SER A 75 -16.39 -13.95 3.73
C SER A 75 -16.21 -13.57 2.27
N THR A 76 -17.28 -13.53 1.47
CA THR A 76 -17.22 -13.19 0.06
C THR A 76 -16.91 -11.71 -0.11
N VAL A 77 -17.68 -10.84 0.53
CA VAL A 77 -17.46 -9.39 0.51
C VAL A 77 -16.08 -9.05 1.08
N GLY A 78 -15.73 -9.63 2.22
CA GLY A 78 -14.46 -9.36 2.88
C GLY A 78 -13.25 -9.67 2.00
N ALA A 79 -13.20 -10.87 1.40
CA ALA A 79 -12.06 -11.20 0.54
C ALA A 79 -12.09 -10.45 -0.82
N THR A 80 -13.25 -10.09 -1.37
CA THR A 80 -13.30 -9.22 -2.55
C THR A 80 -12.68 -7.85 -2.28
N LEU A 81 -13.01 -7.21 -1.16
CA LEU A 81 -12.46 -5.91 -0.78
C LEU A 81 -10.97 -5.99 -0.42
N MET A 82 -10.55 -7.04 0.31
CA MET A 82 -9.12 -7.27 0.59
C MET A 82 -8.32 -7.45 -0.71
N LEU A 83 -8.83 -8.24 -1.67
CA LEU A 83 -8.18 -8.41 -2.98
C LEU A 83 -8.18 -7.12 -3.80
N ALA A 84 -9.26 -6.34 -3.78
CA ALA A 84 -9.31 -5.06 -4.50
C ALA A 84 -8.25 -4.08 -3.98
N GLY A 85 -8.12 -3.94 -2.66
CA GLY A 85 -7.13 -3.07 -2.03
C GLY A 85 -5.70 -3.60 -2.19
N THR A 86 -5.42 -4.80 -1.66
CA THR A 86 -4.07 -5.38 -1.69
C THR A 86 -3.60 -5.77 -3.09
N GLY A 87 -4.50 -6.21 -3.97
CA GLY A 87 -4.18 -6.45 -5.37
C GLY A 87 -3.74 -5.18 -6.11
N SER A 88 -4.40 -4.05 -5.85
CA SER A 88 -4.00 -2.76 -6.42
C SER A 88 -2.64 -2.29 -5.89
N MET A 89 -2.39 -2.42 -4.58
CA MET A 89 -1.08 -2.12 -3.98
C MET A 89 0.04 -3.00 -4.58
N LEU A 90 -0.22 -4.30 -4.73
CA LEU A 90 0.72 -5.22 -5.36
C LEU A 90 0.98 -4.86 -6.82
N ALA A 91 -0.07 -4.57 -7.59
CA ALA A 91 0.06 -4.16 -8.98
C ALA A 91 0.90 -2.88 -9.11
N ALA A 92 0.67 -1.87 -8.25
CA ALA A 92 1.47 -0.65 -8.21
C ALA A 92 2.94 -0.94 -7.90
N ALA A 93 3.22 -1.83 -6.94
CA ALA A 93 4.59 -2.26 -6.62
C ALA A 93 5.27 -2.95 -7.81
N LEU A 94 4.55 -3.77 -8.58
CA LEU A 94 5.07 -4.40 -9.79
C LEU A 94 5.38 -3.34 -10.87
N VAL A 95 4.49 -2.35 -11.06
CA VAL A 95 4.71 -1.26 -12.01
C VAL A 95 6.02 -0.53 -11.73
N LEU A 96 6.36 -0.28 -10.46
CA LEU A 96 7.64 0.36 -10.09
C LEU A 96 8.86 -0.39 -10.64
N VAL A 97 8.92 -1.71 -10.46
CA VAL A 97 10.06 -2.53 -10.92
C VAL A 97 10.09 -2.63 -12.45
N THR A 98 8.92 -2.64 -13.09
CA THR A 98 8.86 -2.64 -14.57
C THR A 98 9.27 -1.31 -15.17
N HIS A 99 9.09 -0.20 -14.45
CA HIS A 99 9.48 1.14 -14.89
C HIS A 99 10.96 1.41 -14.64
N ASP A 100 11.44 1.16 -13.41
CA ASP A 100 12.83 1.36 -13.02
C ASP A 100 13.29 0.26 -12.05
N ARG A 101 14.32 -0.49 -12.46
CA ARG A 101 14.89 -1.57 -11.63
C ARG A 101 15.60 -1.06 -10.37
N SER A 102 15.98 0.21 -10.31
CA SER A 102 16.51 0.83 -9.09
C SER A 102 15.47 0.84 -7.96
N MET A 103 14.17 0.78 -8.31
CA MET A 103 13.04 0.85 -7.38
C MET A 103 12.67 -0.50 -6.74
N VAL A 104 13.44 -1.57 -6.97
CA VAL A 104 13.18 -2.91 -6.40
C VAL A 104 12.99 -2.86 -4.87
N ARG A 105 13.82 -2.07 -4.18
CA ARG A 105 13.68 -1.93 -2.71
C ARG A 105 12.35 -1.28 -2.32
N ALA A 106 11.93 -0.23 -3.04
CA ALA A 106 10.66 0.45 -2.78
C ALA A 106 9.47 -0.47 -3.09
N ALA A 107 9.55 -1.23 -4.18
CA ALA A 107 8.55 -2.22 -4.56
C ALA A 107 8.44 -3.35 -3.53
N LEU A 108 9.56 -3.91 -3.07
CA LEU A 108 9.54 -4.94 -2.02
C LEU A 108 8.95 -4.40 -0.72
N THR A 109 9.30 -3.17 -0.34
CA THR A 109 8.79 -2.56 0.90
C THR A 109 7.27 -2.46 0.87
N GLN A 110 6.69 -1.88 -0.19
CA GLN A 110 5.25 -1.67 -0.26
C GLN A 110 4.46 -2.89 -0.74
N GLY A 111 5.07 -3.79 -1.53
CA GLY A 111 4.40 -4.89 -2.21
C GLY A 111 4.41 -6.24 -1.49
N THR A 112 5.31 -6.46 -0.51
CA THR A 112 5.43 -7.78 0.15
C THR A 112 4.19 -8.14 0.96
N LEU A 113 3.71 -7.25 1.84
CA LEU A 113 2.50 -7.52 2.64
C LEU A 113 1.26 -7.67 1.74
N PRO A 114 1.03 -6.82 0.72
CA PRO A 114 -0.03 -7.07 -0.26
C PRO A 114 0.08 -8.43 -0.96
N ALA A 115 1.27 -8.86 -1.39
CA ALA A 115 1.46 -10.16 -2.03
C ALA A 115 1.06 -11.31 -1.11
N LEU A 116 1.51 -11.27 0.15
CA LEU A 116 1.16 -12.28 1.15
C LEU A 116 -0.34 -12.30 1.44
N ALA A 117 -0.97 -11.13 1.50
CA ALA A 117 -2.42 -11.01 1.67
C ALA A 117 -3.19 -11.62 0.49
N VAL A 118 -2.81 -11.28 -0.74
CA VAL A 118 -3.42 -11.83 -1.97
C VAL A 118 -3.29 -13.35 -1.99
N LEU A 119 -2.08 -13.88 -1.75
CA LEU A 119 -1.84 -15.33 -1.72
C LEU A 119 -2.67 -16.02 -0.64
N ALA A 120 -2.69 -15.47 0.59
CA ALA A 120 -3.47 -16.03 1.68
C ALA A 120 -4.97 -16.04 1.37
N VAL A 121 -5.51 -14.95 0.79
CA VAL A 121 -6.92 -14.92 0.38
C VAL A 121 -7.21 -15.99 -0.68
N LEU A 122 -6.38 -16.09 -1.72
CA LEU A 122 -6.58 -17.04 -2.82
C LEU A 122 -6.46 -18.50 -2.40
N LEU A 123 -5.59 -18.81 -1.44
CA LEU A 123 -5.41 -20.18 -0.91
C LEU A 123 -6.49 -20.60 0.09
N SER A 124 -7.21 -19.63 0.66
CA SER A 124 -8.27 -19.85 1.67
C SER A 124 -9.68 -19.97 1.09
N ARG A 125 -9.81 -19.89 -0.23
CA ARG A 125 -11.05 -19.94 -1.01
C ARG A 125 -11.15 -21.27 -1.75
#